data_AF-A0ABD7HGL2-F1
#
_entry.id   AF-A0ABD7HGL2-F1
#
_cell.length_a   1.000
_cell.length_b   1.000
_cell.length_c   1.000
_cell.angle_alpha   90.00
_cell.angle_beta   90.00
_cell.angle_gamma   90.00
#
_symmetry.space_group_name_H-M   'P 1'
#
loop_
_entity.id
_entity.type
_entity.pdbx_description
1 polymer ?
#
loop_
_entity_poly.entity_id
_entity_poly.type
_entity_poly.pdbx_seq_one_letter_code
_entity_poly.pdbx_strand_id
1 'polypeptide(L)'
;MNTTATTSQRQDARVEQLPLPLGADPDEVDDWQVNDDGSRYRHVWSGPADLPEGISDLDIRCVVTQYEDGGIAAEGVDGPEIYVATSSYSPTAAFLVALAIIKATTQALQWVAVGAK
;
A
#
# COMPACT_ATOMS: atom_id res chain seq x y z
N MET A 1 16.00 52.69 -18.69
CA MET A 1 15.66 52.49 -17.27
C MET A 1 15.24 51.05 -17.13
N ASN A 2 16.08 50.24 -16.47
CA ASN A 2 15.81 48.82 -16.21
C ASN A 2 14.90 48.70 -14.99
N THR A 3 13.86 47.87 -15.07
CA THR A 3 13.18 47.37 -13.88
C THR A 3 13.01 45.86 -14.05
N THR A 4 13.84 45.16 -13.29
CA THR A 4 14.06 43.72 -13.28
C THR A 4 12.81 42.98 -12.81
N ALA A 5 12.42 41.96 -13.57
CA ALA A 5 11.45 40.94 -13.14
C ALA A 5 11.98 40.24 -11.88
N THR A 6 11.20 40.26 -10.79
CA THR A 6 11.53 39.48 -9.59
C THR A 6 10.68 38.21 -9.62
N THR A 7 11.30 37.13 -10.08
CA THR A 7 10.82 35.75 -9.95
C THR A 7 10.56 35.46 -8.48
N SER A 8 9.32 35.13 -8.12
CA SER A 8 8.95 34.68 -6.78
C SER A 8 9.42 33.23 -6.57
N GLN A 9 10.72 33.05 -6.37
CA GLN A 9 11.28 31.86 -5.72
C GLN A 9 11.10 32.02 -4.21
N ARG A 10 9.95 31.63 -3.66
CA ARG A 10 9.82 31.36 -2.22
C ARG A 10 8.90 30.17 -2.00
N GLN A 11 9.45 29.19 -1.28
CA GLN A 11 8.82 28.00 -0.71
C GLN A 11 8.75 26.73 -1.56
N ASP A 12 9.83 26.39 -2.27
CA ASP A 12 10.30 25.00 -2.26
C ASP A 12 11.00 24.75 -0.93
N ALA A 13 10.26 24.87 0.18
CA ALA A 13 10.74 24.40 1.47
C ALA A 13 10.90 22.90 1.31
N ARG A 14 12.15 22.49 1.11
CA ARG A 14 12.64 21.11 1.13
C ARG A 14 11.75 20.30 2.05
N VAL A 15 10.80 19.56 1.47
CA VAL A 15 10.00 18.59 2.20
C VAL A 15 11.07 17.69 2.80
N GLU A 16 11.27 17.75 4.12
CA GLU A 16 12.12 16.78 4.78
C GLU A 16 11.58 15.43 4.36
N GLN A 17 12.37 14.64 3.64
CA GLN A 17 11.95 13.33 3.18
C GLN A 17 11.72 12.50 4.43
N LEU A 18 10.46 12.43 4.85
CA LEU A 18 10.04 11.61 5.97
C LEU A 18 10.42 10.17 5.65
N PRO A 19 11.06 9.46 6.60
CA PRO A 19 11.45 8.09 6.39
C PRO A 19 10.22 7.26 6.05
N LEU A 20 10.39 6.35 5.10
CA LEU A 20 9.36 5.40 4.76
C LEU A 20 9.29 4.30 5.83
N PRO A 21 8.10 3.74 6.11
CA PRO A 21 7.95 2.52 6.89
C PRO A 21 8.86 1.39 6.39
N LEU A 22 9.25 0.50 7.29
CA LEU A 22 10.03 -0.69 6.92
C LEU A 22 9.24 -1.54 5.91
N GLY A 23 9.90 -1.94 4.81
CA GLY A 23 9.30 -2.75 3.76
C GLY A 23 8.48 -1.94 2.75
N ALA A 24 8.42 -0.62 2.88
CA ALA A 24 7.88 0.26 1.85
C ALA A 24 8.69 0.14 0.55
N ASP A 25 7.97 0.19 -0.56
CA ASP A 25 8.54 0.30 -1.90
C ASP A 25 8.74 1.78 -2.23
N PRO A 26 9.98 2.28 -2.37
CA PRO A 26 10.24 3.70 -2.62
C PRO A 26 9.65 4.22 -3.93
N ASP A 27 9.38 3.32 -4.89
CA ASP A 27 8.81 3.66 -6.18
C ASP A 27 7.27 3.68 -6.18
N GLU A 28 6.64 3.16 -5.11
CA GLU A 28 5.18 3.07 -4.93
C GLU A 28 4.76 3.88 -3.70
N VAL A 29 5.03 5.19 -3.76
CA VAL A 29 4.66 6.16 -2.74
C VAL A 29 3.89 7.29 -3.40
N ASP A 30 2.66 7.52 -2.95
CA ASP A 30 1.83 8.59 -3.47
C ASP A 30 2.42 9.96 -3.11
N ASP A 31 2.14 10.95 -3.96
CA ASP A 31 2.36 12.35 -3.61
C ASP A 31 1.51 12.75 -2.39
N TRP A 32 2.02 13.70 -1.60
CA TRP A 32 1.29 14.27 -0.48
C TRP A 32 -0.04 14.90 -0.94
N GLN A 33 -1.13 14.40 -0.37
CA GLN A 33 -2.47 14.96 -0.46
C GLN A 33 -2.71 15.92 0.71
N VAL A 34 -3.65 16.85 0.53
CA VAL A 34 -3.99 17.88 1.53
C VAL A 34 -5.47 17.74 1.89
N ASN A 35 -5.76 17.60 3.18
CA ASN A 35 -7.12 17.59 3.73
C ASN A 35 -7.69 19.02 3.83
N ASP A 36 -9.01 19.14 4.02
CA ASP A 36 -9.71 20.43 4.17
C ASP A 36 -9.21 21.24 5.38
N ASP A 37 -8.69 20.57 6.42
CA ASP A 37 -8.12 21.20 7.61
C ASP A 37 -6.64 21.62 7.43
N GLY A 38 -6.07 21.38 6.25
CA GLY A 38 -4.68 21.68 5.89
C GLY A 38 -3.67 20.60 6.30
N SER A 39 -4.08 19.56 7.03
CA SER A 39 -3.21 18.42 7.31
C SER A 39 -2.88 17.65 6.02
N ARG A 40 -1.70 17.03 5.98
CA ARG A 40 -1.26 16.27 4.80
C ARG A 40 -1.09 14.79 5.11
N TYR A 41 -1.43 13.98 4.11
CA TYR A 41 -1.26 12.54 4.15
C TYR A 41 -0.77 12.03 2.80
N ARG A 42 -0.25 10.80 2.75
CA ARG A 42 0.02 10.07 1.52
C ARG A 42 -0.19 8.58 1.76
N HIS A 43 -0.41 7.82 0.70
CA HIS A 43 -0.31 6.37 0.79
C HIS A 43 1.12 5.91 0.55
N VAL A 44 1.54 4.95 1.36
CA VAL A 44 2.82 4.26 1.20
C VAL A 44 2.54 2.78 1.03
N TRP A 45 3.02 2.22 -0.08
CA TRP A 45 2.83 0.82 -0.40
C TRP A 45 4.07 0.02 -0.01
N SER A 46 3.86 -1.24 0.38
CA SER A 46 4.97 -2.20 0.50
C SER A 46 5.45 -2.65 -0.87
N GLY A 47 6.61 -3.28 -0.89
CA GLY A 47 6.98 -4.14 -2.02
C GLY A 47 5.94 -5.24 -2.24
N PRO A 48 5.84 -5.78 -3.48
CA PRO A 48 4.96 -6.91 -3.76
C PRO A 48 5.39 -8.12 -2.92
N ALA A 49 4.42 -8.93 -2.49
CA ALA A 49 4.70 -10.19 -1.82
C ALA A 49 5.47 -11.14 -2.75
N ASP A 50 6.42 -11.89 -2.18
CA ASP A 50 7.16 -12.90 -2.93
C ASP A 50 6.23 -14.07 -3.31
N LEU A 51 5.85 -14.12 -4.58
CA LEU A 51 5.07 -15.22 -5.15
C LEU A 51 5.98 -16.21 -5.91
N PRO A 52 5.62 -17.51 -5.92
CA PRO A 52 6.34 -18.51 -6.70
C PRO A 52 6.48 -18.15 -8.19
N GLU A 53 7.56 -18.62 -8.81
CA GLU A 53 7.78 -18.47 -10.25
C GLU A 53 6.57 -18.98 -11.06
N GLY A 54 6.12 -18.17 -12.01
CA GLY A 54 4.95 -18.46 -12.86
C GLY A 54 3.63 -17.85 -12.38
N ILE A 55 3.59 -17.23 -11.19
CA ILE A 55 2.43 -16.43 -10.73
C ILE A 55 2.81 -14.96 -10.79
N SER A 56 2.56 -14.33 -11.95
CA SER A 56 2.92 -12.92 -12.20
C SER A 56 1.73 -11.99 -12.42
N ASP A 57 0.52 -12.54 -12.45
CA ASP A 57 -0.73 -11.81 -12.63
C ASP A 57 -1.35 -11.33 -11.30
N LEU A 58 -0.81 -11.80 -10.17
CA LEU A 58 -1.30 -11.49 -8.84
C LEU A 58 -0.36 -10.52 -8.14
N ASP A 59 -0.86 -9.33 -7.80
CA ASP A 59 -0.16 -8.36 -6.96
C ASP A 59 -0.74 -8.40 -5.53
N ILE A 60 0.12 -8.52 -4.52
CA ILE A 60 -0.28 -8.51 -3.12
C ILE A 60 0.64 -7.55 -2.36
N ARG A 61 0.05 -6.51 -1.78
CA ARG A 61 0.78 -5.45 -1.06
C ARG A 61 0.05 -5.02 0.19
N CYS A 62 0.80 -4.45 1.13
CA CYS A 62 0.25 -3.63 2.21
C CYS A 62 0.25 -2.18 1.74
N VAL A 63 -0.80 -1.43 2.07
CA VAL A 63 -0.85 0.02 1.90
C VAL A 63 -1.24 0.66 3.23
N VAL A 64 -0.58 1.77 3.57
CA VAL A 64 -0.86 2.53 4.78
C VAL A 64 -0.95 4.01 4.48
N THR A 65 -1.76 4.73 5.25
CA THR A 65 -1.76 6.20 5.26
C THR A 65 -0.68 6.71 6.19
N GLN A 66 0.26 7.49 5.65
CA GLN A 66 1.27 8.22 6.41
C GLN A 66 0.93 9.69 6.48
N TYR A 67 0.94 10.26 7.69
CA TYR A 67 0.76 11.69 7.93
C TYR A 67 2.09 12.44 7.89
N GLU A 68 2.03 13.76 7.71
CA GLU A 68 3.23 14.62 7.60
C GLU A 68 4.08 14.73 8.87
N ASP A 69 3.59 14.24 10.01
CA ASP A 69 4.38 14.07 11.24
C ASP A 69 5.14 12.73 11.27
N GLY A 70 4.99 11.91 10.22
CA GLY A 70 5.56 10.57 10.10
C GLY A 70 4.70 9.47 10.71
N GLY A 71 3.60 9.82 11.39
CA GLY A 71 2.65 8.87 11.96
C GLY A 71 1.93 8.05 10.90
N ILE A 72 1.50 6.85 11.29
CA ILE A 72 0.72 5.94 10.44
C ILE A 72 -0.67 5.81 11.03
N ALA A 73 -1.69 5.94 10.18
CA ALA A 73 -3.07 5.68 10.57
C ALA A 73 -3.23 4.21 10.98
N ALA A 74 -3.82 3.98 12.16
CA ALA A 74 -3.92 2.63 12.73
C ALA A 74 -5.30 1.98 12.51
N GLU A 75 -6.34 2.77 12.27
CA GLU A 75 -7.73 2.30 12.23
C GLU A 75 -8.60 3.18 11.32
N GLY A 76 -9.85 2.75 11.12
CA GLY A 76 -10.82 3.46 10.29
C GLY A 76 -10.58 3.27 8.80
N VAL A 77 -11.06 4.22 8.01
CA VAL A 77 -10.96 4.21 6.54
C VAL A 77 -9.53 4.46 6.04
N ASP A 78 -8.71 5.12 6.86
CA ASP A 78 -7.31 5.43 6.53
C ASP A 78 -6.34 4.39 7.10
N GLY A 79 -6.84 3.44 7.88
CA GLY A 79 -6.05 2.37 8.49
C GLY A 79 -5.37 1.47 7.44
N PRO A 80 -4.50 0.56 7.87
CA PRO A 80 -3.78 -0.31 6.94
C PRO A 80 -4.74 -1.17 6.14
N GLU A 81 -4.44 -1.36 4.85
CA GLU A 81 -5.15 -2.30 3.98
C GLU A 81 -4.18 -3.25 3.30
N ILE A 82 -4.70 -4.42 2.92
CA ILE A 82 -4.01 -5.42 2.12
C ILE A 82 -4.65 -5.44 0.74
N TYR A 83 -3.90 -4.98 -0.25
CA TYR A 83 -4.25 -5.06 -1.65
C TYR A 83 -3.97 -6.47 -2.15
N VAL A 84 -4.95 -7.08 -2.84
CA VAL A 84 -4.87 -8.41 -3.44
C VAL A 84 -5.53 -8.33 -4.82
N ALA A 85 -4.71 -8.39 -5.87
CA ALA A 85 -5.13 -8.05 -7.24
C ALA A 85 -5.92 -6.73 -7.18
N THR A 86 -7.14 -6.65 -7.72
CA THR A 86 -7.88 -5.39 -7.82
C THR A 86 -8.70 -5.00 -6.58
N SER A 87 -8.46 -5.64 -5.43
CA SER A 87 -9.30 -5.47 -4.22
C SER A 87 -8.45 -5.17 -3.00
N SER A 88 -8.93 -4.27 -2.15
CA SER A 88 -8.34 -4.01 -0.83
C SER A 88 -9.18 -4.63 0.28
N TYR A 89 -8.50 -5.11 1.32
CA TYR A 89 -9.12 -5.70 2.50
C TYR A 89 -8.48 -5.14 3.76
N SER A 90 -9.25 -5.02 4.85
CA SER A 90 -8.64 -4.84 6.16
C SER A 90 -7.72 -6.04 6.49
N PRO A 91 -6.69 -5.89 7.34
CA PRO A 91 -5.79 -6.99 7.70
C PRO A 91 -6.54 -8.22 8.21
N THR A 92 -7.58 -8.02 9.03
CA THR A 92 -8.43 -9.12 9.51
C THR A 92 -9.16 -9.82 8.37
N ALA A 93 -9.75 -9.07 7.43
CA ALA A 93 -10.44 -9.66 6.29
C ALA A 93 -9.46 -10.39 5.34
N ALA A 94 -8.26 -9.85 5.13
CA ALA A 94 -7.21 -10.48 4.34
C ALA A 94 -6.80 -11.86 4.92
N PHE A 95 -6.70 -11.98 6.25
CA PHE A 95 -6.49 -13.27 6.89
C PHE A 95 -7.63 -14.27 6.61
N LEU A 96 -8.88 -13.81 6.60
CA LEU A 96 -10.03 -14.65 6.26
C LEU A 96 -9.99 -15.10 4.79
N VAL A 97 -9.58 -14.23 3.87
CA VAL A 97 -9.35 -14.57 2.46
C VAL A 97 -8.27 -15.65 2.34
N ALA A 98 -7.12 -15.47 3.00
CA ALA A 98 -6.04 -16.46 3.00
C ALA A 98 -6.52 -17.82 3.54
N LEU A 99 -7.30 -17.83 4.63
CA LEU A 99 -7.90 -19.05 5.17
C LEU A 99 -8.89 -19.71 4.19
N ALA A 100 -9.67 -18.93 3.45
CA ALA A 100 -10.58 -19.46 2.44
C ALA A 100 -9.82 -20.11 1.28
N ILE A 101 -8.70 -19.51 0.83
CA ILE A 101 -7.81 -20.09 -0.19
C ILE A 101 -7.25 -21.43 0.30
N ILE A 102 -6.71 -21.47 1.52
CA ILE A 102 -6.17 -22.72 2.10
C ILE A 102 -7.23 -23.83 2.16
N LYS A 103 -8.47 -23.49 2.56
CA LYS A 103 -9.58 -24.44 2.58
C LYS A 103 -9.92 -24.96 1.18
N ALA A 104 -9.98 -24.09 0.18
CA ALA A 104 -10.24 -24.48 -1.20
C ALA A 104 -9.13 -25.40 -1.75
N THR A 105 -7.86 -25.06 -1.51
CA THR A 105 -6.71 -25.91 -1.87
C THR A 105 -6.80 -27.28 -1.22
N THR A 106 -7.12 -27.32 0.09
CA THR A 106 -7.29 -28.58 0.82
C THR A 106 -8.40 -29.43 0.22
N GLN A 107 -9.53 -28.82 -0.16
CA GLN A 107 -10.64 -29.51 -0.80
C GLN A 107 -10.25 -30.10 -2.16
N ALA A 108 -9.50 -29.35 -2.97
CA ALA A 108 -9.01 -29.82 -4.27
C ALA A 108 -8.10 -31.04 -4.12
N LEU A 109 -7.16 -31.00 -3.17
CA LEU A 109 -6.26 -32.13 -2.89
C LEU A 109 -7.02 -33.38 -2.43
N GLN A 110 -8.06 -33.22 -1.63
CA GLN A 110 -8.93 -34.33 -1.23
C GLN A 110 -9.62 -34.98 -2.43
N TRP A 111 -10.13 -34.20 -3.39
CA TRP A 111 -10.75 -34.75 -4.60
C TRP A 111 -9.76 -35.53 -5.46
N VAL A 112 -8.52 -35.02 -5.61
CA VAL A 112 -7.47 -35.72 -6.34
C VAL A 112 -7.09 -37.04 -5.66
N ALA A 113 -7.00 -37.06 -4.33
CA ALA A 113 -6.67 -38.26 -3.57
C ALA A 113 -7.73 -39.38 -3.70
N VAL A 114 -9.01 -39.02 -3.85
CA VAL A 114 -10.12 -39.97 -4.06
C VAL A 114 -10.22 -40.42 -5.53
N GLY A 115 -9.76 -39.59 -6.48
CA GLY A 115 -9.80 -39.85 -7.91
C GLY A 115 -8.62 -40.62 -8.49
N ALA A 116 -7.56 -40.89 -7.72
CA ALA A 116 -6.42 -41.67 -8.16
C ALA A 116 -6.81 -43.16 -8.26
N LYS A 117 -7.04 -43.63 -9.50
CA LYS A 117 -7.10 -45.05 -9.87
C LYS A 117 -5.75 -45.52 -10.41
#